data_AF-A0A345Q935-F1
#
_entry.id   AF-A0A345Q935-F1
#
_cell.length_a   1.000
_cell.length_b   1.000
_cell.length_c   1.000
_cell.angle_alpha   90.00
_cell.angle_beta   90.00
_cell.angle_gamma   90.00
#
_symmetry.space_group_name_H-M   'P 1'
#
loop_
_entity.id
_entity.type
_entity.pdbx_description
1 polymer ?
#
loop_
_entity_poly.entity_id
_entity_poly.type
_entity_poly.pdbx_seq_one_letter_code
_entity_poly.pdbx_strand_id
1 'polypeptide(L)' 'MRAQHQKVKKIIATYGRHPHRNDILSRHSTPEEELYISAGDFPHLANNRP' A
#
# COMPACT_ATOMS: atom_id res chain seq x y z
N MET A 1 -2.70 -5.65 -15.84
CA MET A 1 -3.95 -5.91 -15.09
C MET A 1 -3.80 -6.97 -13.98
N ARG A 2 -3.38 -8.22 -14.25
CA ARG A 2 -3.38 -9.28 -13.21
C ARG A 2 -2.39 -9.07 -12.05
N ALA A 3 -1.21 -8.52 -12.32
CA ALA A 3 -0.18 -8.31 -11.28
C ALA A 3 -0.62 -7.31 -10.20
N GLN A 4 -1.20 -6.18 -10.61
CA GLN A 4 -1.73 -5.16 -9.69
C GLN A 4 -2.82 -5.74 -8.79
N HIS A 5 -3.74 -6.54 -9.36
CA HIS A 5 -4.79 -7.21 -8.59
C HIS A 5 -4.21 -8.10 -7.49
N GLN A 6 -3.18 -8.91 -7.78
CA GLN A 6 -2.54 -9.75 -6.77
C GLN A 6 -1.87 -8.92 -5.68
N LYS A 7 -1.22 -7.81 -6.04
CA LYS A 7 -0.59 -6.89 -5.08
C LYS A 7 -1.64 -6.26 -4.16
N VAL A 8 -2.76 -5.79 -4.70
CA VAL A 8 -3.90 -5.28 -3.93
C VAL A 8 -4.42 -6.32 -2.95
N LYS A 9 -4.65 -7.57 -3.40
CA LYS A 9 -5.11 -8.66 -2.52
C LYS A 9 -4.12 -8.95 -1.40
N LYS A 10 -2.82 -8.98 -1.69
CA LYS A 10 -1.77 -9.20 -0.68
C LYS A 10 -1.79 -8.08 0.38
N ILE A 11 -1.84 -6.81 -0.04
CA ILE A 11 -1.88 -5.66 0.87
C ILE A 11 -3.09 -5.75 1.81
N ILE A 12 -4.28 -6.03 1.27
CA ILE A 12 -5.50 -6.18 2.09
C ILE A 12 -5.38 -7.39 3.03
N ALA A 13 -4.83 -8.51 2.56
CA ALA A 13 -4.65 -9.68 3.42
C ALA A 13 -3.65 -9.43 4.56
N THR A 14 -2.61 -8.62 4.33
CA THR A 14 -1.59 -8.30 5.33
C THR A 14 -2.06 -7.24 6.33
N TYR A 15 -2.69 -6.17 5.86
CA TYR A 15 -3.00 -4.99 6.70
C TYR A 15 -4.50 -4.79 6.98
N GLY A 16 -5.39 -5.56 6.33
CA GLY A 16 -6.84 -5.38 6.38
C GLY A 16 -7.37 -4.16 5.61
N ARG A 17 -6.47 -3.30 5.11
CA ARG A 17 -6.79 -2.02 4.44
C ARG A 17 -5.70 -1.62 3.46
N HIS A 18 -5.77 -0.40 2.92
CA HIS A 18 -4.74 0.21 2.10
C HIS A 18 -3.99 1.29 2.90
N PRO A 19 -2.81 0.99 3.48
CA PRO A 19 -2.14 1.92 4.39
C PRO A 19 -1.73 3.26 3.75
N HIS A 20 -1.41 3.25 2.45
CA HIS A 20 -1.09 4.46 1.69
C HIS A 20 -2.25 5.48 1.61
N ARG A 21 -3.45 5.11 2.05
CA ARG A 21 -4.62 5.99 2.15
C ARG A 21 -4.92 6.46 3.58
N ASN A 22 -4.13 6.03 4.57
CA ASN A 22 -4.41 6.31 5.97
C ASN A 22 -4.45 7.82 6.24
N ASP A 23 -3.47 8.57 5.73
CA ASP A 23 -3.39 10.04 5.90
C ASP A 23 -4.62 10.76 5.32
N ILE A 24 -4.99 10.43 4.07
CA ILE A 24 -6.19 10.97 3.39
C ILE A 24 -7.48 10.65 4.17
N LEU A 25 -7.53 9.52 4.86
CA LEU A 25 -8.68 9.05 5.62
C LEU A 25 -8.59 9.37 7.12
N SER A 26 -7.61 10.17 7.54
CA SER A 26 -7.34 10.53 8.94
C SER A 26 -7.23 9.32 9.87
N ARG A 27 -6.56 8.25 9.42
CA ARG A 27 -6.31 7.03 10.19
C ARG A 27 -4.88 7.01 10.69
N HIS A 28 -4.68 6.63 11.95
CA HIS A 28 -3.35 6.32 12.46
C HIS A 28 -2.84 5.02 11.83
N SER A 29 -1.59 5.05 11.37
CA SER A 29 -0.87 3.89 10.87
C SER A 29 -0.22 3.11 12.02
N THR A 30 -0.13 1.79 11.90
CA THR A 30 0.75 1.00 12.78
C THR A 30 2.21 1.16 12.35
N PRO A 31 3.20 0.80 13.20
CA PRO A 31 4.60 0.84 12.81
C PRO A 31 4.91 0.04 11.52
N GLU A 32 4.27 -1.11 11.33
CA GLU A 32 4.44 -1.94 10.12
C GLU A 32 3.86 -1.26 8.88
N GLU A 33 2.74 -0.58 9.04
CA GLU A 33 2.13 0.21 7.98
C GLU A 33 2.99 1.42 7.60
N GLU A 34 3.62 2.09 8.57
CA GLU A 34 4.56 3.19 8.32
C GLU A 34 5.80 2.74 7.55
N LEU A 35 6.36 1.57 7.89
CA LEU A 35 7.45 0.95 7.13
C LEU A 35 7.03 0.69 5.67
N TYR A 36 5.83 0.14 5.46
CA TYR A 36 5.32 -0.08 4.11
C TYR A 36 5.07 1.23 3.34
N ILE A 37 4.55 2.26 4.02
CA ILE A 37 4.31 3.58 3.42
C ILE A 37 5.64 4.23 3.00
N SER A 38 6.65 4.20 3.87
CA SER A 38 7.97 4.78 3.59
C SER A 38 8.70 4.08 2.43
N ALA A 39 8.46 2.79 2.22
CA ALA A 39 9.00 2.06 1.07
C ALA A 39 8.43 2.53 -0.29
N GLY A 40 7.28 3.21 -0.30
CA GLY A 40 6.67 3.79 -1.49
C GLY A 40 6.20 2.78 -2.55
N ASP A 41 6.11 1.50 -2.22
CA ASP A 41 5.79 0.42 -3.17
C ASP A 41 4.27 0.28 -3.40
N PHE A 42 3.59 1.36 -3.80
CA PHE A 42 2.13 1.38 -3.88
C PHE A 42 1.60 0.66 -5.13
N PRO A 43 0.43 -0.01 -5.05
CA PRO A 43 -0.09 -0.81 -6.15
C PRO A 43 -0.56 0.00 -7.36
N HIS A 44 -0.80 1.31 -7.21
CA HIS A 44 -1.27 2.18 -8.29
C HIS A 44 -0.15 2.95 -9.00
N LEU A 45 1.07 2.92 -8.46
CA LEU A 45 2.22 3.50 -9.13
C LEU A 45 2.65 2.54 -10.24
N ALA A 46 2.73 3.05 -11.47
CA ALA A 46 3.45 2.33 -12.52
C ALA A 46 4.92 2.26 -12.07
N ASN A 47 5.56 1.09 -12.19
CA ASN A 47 7.00 0.98 -12.04
C ASN A 47 7.67 1.72 -13.20
N ASN A 48 7.71 3.05 -13.11
CA ASN A 48 8.52 3.91 -13.93
C ASN A 48 9.68 4.39 -13.06
N ARG A 49 10.50 3.44 -12.61
CA ARG A 49 11.85 3.78 -12.16
C ARG A 49 12.71 3.93 -13.42
N PRO A 50 13.54 4.98 -13.53
CA PRO A 50 14.50 5.09 -14.63
C PRO A 50 15.44 3.88 -14.66
#